data_AF-A0A946RYA8-F1
#
_entry.id   AF-A0A946RYA8-F1
#
_cell.length_a   1.000
_cell.length_b   1.000
_cell.length_c   1.000
_cell.angle_alpha   90.00
_cell.angle_beta   90.00
_cell.angle_gamma   90.00
#
_symmetry.space_group_name_H-M   'P 1'
#
loop_
_entity.id
_entity.type
_entity.pdbx_description
1 polymer ?
#
loop_
_entity_poly.entity_id
_entity_poly.type
_entity_poly.pdbx_seq_one_letter_code
_entity_poly.pdbx_strand_id
1 'polypeptide(L)'
;MSNSKPTSEAYKRWDAEFTKSKLRDDTLFKTVSSEDVPPIVTQYDMKDWDPEAQLGMPGQFPYTRGVHPSMYRGRLWTMRM
;
A
#
# COMPACT_ATOMS: atom_id res chain seq x y z
N MET A 1 -13.94 0.76 13.56
CA MET A 1 -13.61 -0.60 14.02
C MET A 1 -12.10 -0.76 13.87
N SER A 2 -11.38 -1.01 14.97
CA SER A 2 -9.91 -1.04 15.01
C SER A 2 -9.37 -2.30 14.33
N ASN A 3 -8.82 -2.19 13.11
CA ASN A 3 -8.06 -3.26 12.47
C ASN A 3 -6.66 -3.33 13.08
N SER A 4 -6.54 -3.91 14.28
CA SER A 4 -5.25 -4.28 14.85
C SER A 4 -4.65 -5.47 14.09
N LYS A 5 -3.32 -5.53 13.99
CA LYS A 5 -2.58 -6.68 13.41
C LYS A 5 -3.22 -8.00 13.84
N PRO A 6 -3.33 -8.98 12.92
CA PRO A 6 -4.00 -10.21 13.25
C PRO A 6 -3.18 -10.91 14.32
N THR A 7 -3.82 -11.25 15.44
CA THR A 7 -3.28 -12.28 16.35
C THR A 7 -3.50 -13.66 15.73
N SER A 8 -3.40 -13.80 14.40
CA SER A 8 -3.54 -15.08 13.74
C SER A 8 -2.27 -15.89 13.96
N GLU A 9 -2.46 -17.16 14.27
CA GLU A 9 -1.36 -18.09 14.50
C GLU A 9 -0.43 -18.19 13.28
N ALA A 10 -1.01 -18.10 12.08
CA ALA A 10 -0.26 -18.05 10.82
C ALA A 10 0.68 -16.84 10.73
N TYR A 11 0.23 -15.64 11.13
CA TYR A 11 1.08 -14.46 11.11
C TYR A 11 2.21 -14.56 12.13
N LYS A 12 1.91 -15.05 13.34
CA LYS A 12 2.93 -15.28 14.39
C LYS A 12 3.98 -16.30 13.96
N ARG A 13 3.55 -17.38 13.31
CA ARG A 13 4.44 -18.41 12.77
C ARG A 13 5.36 -17.81 11.72
N TRP A 14 4.79 -17.09 10.75
CA TRP A 14 5.58 -16.44 9.71
C TRP A 14 6.57 -15.41 10.29
N ASP A 15 6.14 -14.59 11.25
CA ASP A 15 7.00 -13.58 11.90
C ASP A 15 8.20 -14.22 12.63
N ALA A 16 7.97 -15.34 13.31
CA ALA A 16 9.02 -16.13 13.95
C ALA A 16 9.97 -16.80 12.95
N GLU A 17 9.47 -17.28 11.81
CA GLU A 17 10.29 -17.84 10.73
C GLU A 17 11.09 -16.74 10.01
N PHE A 18 10.49 -15.58 9.77
CA PHE A 18 11.12 -14.43 9.12
C PHE A 18 12.27 -13.87 9.97
N THR A 19 12.08 -13.71 11.28
CA THR A 19 13.11 -13.20 12.19
C THR A 19 14.35 -14.11 12.27
N LYS A 20 14.16 -15.42 12.06
CA LYS A 20 15.25 -16.41 12.03
C LYS A 20 15.96 -16.47 10.68
N SER A 21 15.34 -15.94 9.63
CA SER A 21 15.84 -16.05 8.27
C SER A 21 16.95 -15.04 8.02
N LYS A 22 18.00 -15.45 7.29
CA LYS A 22 19.08 -14.54 6.90
C LYS A 22 18.58 -13.56 5.83
N LEU A 23 18.62 -12.27 6.16
CA LEU A 23 18.43 -11.20 5.18
C LEU A 23 19.73 -10.91 4.43
N ARG A 24 19.58 -10.38 3.21
CA ARG A 24 20.71 -9.90 2.40
C ARG A 24 21.28 -8.63 3.03
N ASP A 25 22.60 -8.52 3.07
CA ASP A 25 23.36 -7.42 3.69
C ASP A 25 23.76 -6.31 2.71
N ASP A 26 23.73 -6.60 1.41
CA ASP A 26 24.08 -5.67 0.34
C ASP A 26 23.00 -4.59 0.03
N THR A 27 21.85 -4.64 0.71
CA THR A 27 20.67 -3.84 0.34
C THR A 27 19.98 -3.25 1.55
N LEU A 28 19.67 -1.96 1.46
CA LEU A 28 18.78 -1.28 2.39
C LEU A 28 17.34 -1.49 1.92
N PHE A 29 16.49 -2.07 2.76
CA PHE A 29 15.05 -2.22 2.50
C PHE A 29 14.31 -0.90 2.73
N LYS A 30 14.74 0.14 2.00
CA LYS A 30 14.21 1.50 2.08
C LYS A 30 13.76 1.97 0.70
N THR A 31 12.77 2.85 0.68
CA THR A 31 12.37 3.55 -0.54
C THR A 31 13.40 4.63 -0.92
N VAL A 32 13.29 5.18 -2.12
CA VAL A 32 14.12 6.34 -2.55
C VAL A 32 13.95 7.57 -1.64
N SER A 33 12.84 7.65 -0.91
CA SER A 33 12.56 8.70 0.08
C SER A 33 13.02 8.32 1.49
N SER A 34 13.83 7.26 1.64
CA SER A 34 14.40 6.76 2.90
C SER A 34 13.41 6.15 3.90
N GLU A 35 12.16 5.93 3.50
CA GLU A 35 11.15 5.23 4.30
C GLU A 35 11.44 3.73 4.37
N ASP A 36 11.27 3.12 5.55
CA ASP A 36 11.42 1.67 5.75
C ASP A 36 10.28 0.91 5.07
N VAL A 37 10.64 -0.09 4.25
CA VAL A 37 9.67 -0.95 3.58
C VAL A 37 9.42 -2.17 4.47
N PRO A 38 8.17 -2.39 4.95
CA PRO A 38 7.87 -3.57 5.75
C PRO A 38 7.99 -4.84 4.90
N PRO A 39 8.32 -6.00 5.51
CA PRO A 39 8.47 -7.25 4.77
C PRO A 39 7.19 -7.74 4.11
N ILE A 40 6.03 -7.38 4.68
CA ILE A 40 4.71 -7.65 4.12
C ILE A 40 3.76 -6.51 4.50
N VAL A 41 2.89 -6.12 3.57
CA VAL A 41 1.79 -5.18 3.81
C VAL A 41 0.48 -5.96 3.76
N THR A 42 -0.35 -5.79 4.78
CA THR A 42 -1.61 -6.49 4.95
C THR A 42 -2.76 -5.51 5.19
N GLN A 43 -4.00 -6.02 5.17
CA GLN A 43 -5.20 -5.22 5.49
C GLN A 43 -5.17 -4.58 6.89
N TYR A 44 -4.32 -5.06 7.79
CA TYR A 44 -4.20 -4.55 9.15
C TYR A 44 -3.21 -3.39 9.28
N ASP A 45 -2.36 -3.19 8.28
CA ASP A 45 -1.45 -2.04 8.23
C ASP A 45 -2.19 -0.78 7.76
N MET A 46 -3.40 -0.93 7.23
CA MET A 46 -4.32 0.14 6.85
C MET A 46 -5.13 0.62 8.06
N LYS A 47 -4.45 1.22 9.05
CA LYS A 47 -5.11 1.83 10.21
C LYS A 47 -5.88 3.08 9.77
N ASP A 48 -7.11 3.23 10.27
CA ASP A 48 -7.98 4.38 9.99
C ASP A 48 -8.25 4.60 8.50
N TRP A 49 -8.21 3.51 7.71
CA TRP A 49 -8.48 3.53 6.28
C TRP A 49 -9.98 3.48 6.00
N ASP A 50 -10.48 4.54 5.37
CA ASP A 50 -11.84 4.64 4.84
C ASP A 50 -11.78 4.72 3.31
N PRO A 51 -12.06 3.61 2.59
CA PRO A 51 -12.04 3.60 1.13
C PRO A 51 -12.97 4.62 0.49
N GLU A 52 -14.13 4.91 1.08
CA GLU A 52 -15.09 5.83 0.48
C GLU A 52 -14.58 7.27 0.58
N ALA A 53 -14.07 7.66 1.75
CA ALA A 53 -13.57 9.01 1.98
C ALA A 53 -12.16 9.26 1.39
N GLN A 54 -11.26 8.26 1.42
CA GLN A 54 -9.85 8.44 1.05
C GLN A 54 -9.52 7.98 -0.36
N LEU A 55 -10.23 6.97 -0.88
CA LEU A 55 -9.99 6.45 -2.24
C LEU A 55 -11.02 7.00 -3.24
N GLY A 56 -12.30 7.12 -2.84
CA GLY A 56 -13.38 7.76 -3.62
C GLY A 56 -13.62 7.15 -5.00
N MET A 57 -14.39 7.82 -5.86
CA MET A 57 -14.64 7.40 -7.25
C MET A 57 -13.85 8.27 -8.26
N PRO A 58 -13.46 7.75 -9.43
CA PRO A 58 -12.80 8.54 -10.46
C PRO A 58 -13.65 9.77 -10.85
N GLY A 59 -13.02 10.94 -10.96
CA GLY A 59 -13.71 12.19 -11.27
C GLY A 59 -14.47 12.84 -10.11
N GLN A 60 -14.32 12.33 -8.88
CA GLN A 60 -14.89 12.91 -7.66
C GLN A 60 -13.79 13.10 -6.62
N PHE A 61 -13.97 14.08 -5.72
CA PHE A 61 -13.08 14.27 -4.57
C PHE A 61 -12.99 12.96 -3.76
N PRO A 62 -11.81 12.54 -3.26
CA PRO A 62 -10.50 13.23 -3.24
C PRO A 62 -9.64 13.06 -4.50
N TYR A 63 -10.20 12.56 -5.60
CA TYR A 63 -9.50 12.35 -6.88
C TYR A 63 -8.31 11.38 -6.82
N THR A 64 -8.20 10.55 -5.79
CA THR A 64 -7.14 9.54 -5.64
C THR A 64 -7.11 8.56 -6.81
N ARG A 65 -8.26 8.26 -7.42
CA ARG A 65 -8.39 7.42 -8.64
C ARG A 65 -8.31 8.21 -9.96
N GLY A 66 -8.05 9.50 -9.90
CA GLY A 66 -7.93 10.41 -11.05
C GLY A 66 -9.05 11.43 -11.16
N VAL A 67 -8.78 12.51 -11.89
CA VAL A 67 -9.62 13.72 -12.00
C VAL A 67 -10.78 13.56 -13.00
N HIS A 68 -10.74 12.55 -13.87
CA HIS A 68 -11.78 12.32 -14.87
C HIS A 68 -12.49 10.98 -14.65
N PRO A 69 -13.83 10.89 -14.77
CA PRO A 69 -14.56 9.63 -14.59
C PRO A 69 -14.13 8.51 -15.54
N SER A 70 -13.76 8.86 -16.78
CA SER A 70 -13.39 7.90 -17.83
C SER A 70 -11.87 7.70 -17.99
N MET A 71 -11.05 8.55 -17.36
CA MET A 71 -9.59 8.55 -17.48
C MET A 71 -9.12 8.28 -18.94
N TYR A 72 -8.16 7.38 -19.11
CA TYR A 72 -7.55 7.06 -20.40
C TYR A 72 -8.46 6.23 -21.33
N ARG A 73 -9.65 5.82 -20.89
CA ARG A 73 -10.66 5.25 -21.80
C ARG A 73 -11.34 6.34 -22.64
N GLY A 74 -11.37 7.58 -22.16
CA GLY A 74 -11.91 8.72 -22.91
C GLY A 74 -10.83 9.46 -23.70
N ARG A 75 -9.72 9.82 -23.04
CA ARG A 75 -8.59 10.50 -23.67
C ARG A 75 -7.28 10.05 -23.05
N LEU A 76 -6.32 9.65 -23.87
CA LEU A 76 -4.96 9.37 -23.41
C LEU A 76 -4.32 10.62 -22.80
N TRP A 77 -3.29 10.42 -21.99
CA TRP A 77 -2.46 11.54 -21.52
C TRP A 77 -1.82 12.24 -22.72
N THR A 78 -1.57 13.55 -22.60
CA THR A 78 -0.86 14.30 -23.63
C THR A 78 0.59 13.85 -23.67
N MET A 79 1.03 13.26 -24.77
CA MET A 79 2.45 13.00 -25.02
C MET A 79 3.14 14.34 -25.30
N ARG A 80 4.21 14.64 -24.56
CA ARG A 80 5.05 15.82 -24.77
C ARG A 80 6.48 15.33 -25.03
N MET A 81 7.03 15.71 -26.19
CA MET A 81 8.41 15.45 -26.59
C MET A 81 9.33 16.58 -26.13
#